data_AF-A0A7J3TNS5-F1
#
_entry.id   AF-A0A7J3TNS5-F1
#
_cell.length_a   1.000
_cell.length_b   1.000
_cell.length_c   1.000
_cell.angle_alpha   90.00
_cell.angle_beta   90.00
_cell.angle_gamma   90.00
#
_symmetry.space_group_name_H-M   'P 1'
#
loop_
_entity.id
_entity.type
_entity.pdbx_description
1 polymer ?
#
loop_
_entity_poly.entity_id
_entity_poly.type
_entity_poly.pdbx_seq_one_letter_code
_entity_poly.pdbx_strand_id
1 'polypeptide(L)' 'MASREKILEKIEDLNEMRAMVKEDLEEIEKNRKNMDEKKYMKLKTKYEKKLEKIRKKIKQLEEKLKKIPT' A
#
# COMPACT_ATOMS: atom_id res chain seq x y z
N MET A 1 0.68 -26.40 -5.89
CA MET A 1 1.01 -25.88 -4.54
C MET A 1 1.84 -24.58 -4.61
N ALA A 2 2.86 -24.46 -5.47
CA ALA A 2 3.70 -23.25 -5.60
C ALA A 2 2.99 -21.93 -5.99
N SER A 3 1.81 -21.97 -6.63
CA SER A 3 1.11 -20.75 -7.06
C SER A 3 0.37 -20.03 -5.92
N ARG A 4 -0.09 -20.77 -4.90
CA ARG A 4 -0.81 -20.22 -3.75
C ARG A 4 0.15 -19.52 -2.79
N GLU A 5 1.25 -20.17 -2.44
CA GLU A 5 2.32 -19.59 -1.59
C GLU A 5 2.90 -18.33 -2.21
N LYS A 6 3.23 -18.33 -3.50
CA LYS A 6 3.72 -17.13 -4.21
C LYS A 6 2.74 -15.96 -4.21
N ILE A 7 1.43 -16.22 -4.10
CA ILE A 7 0.41 -15.17 -3.99
C ILE A 7 0.35 -14.65 -2.56
N LEU A 8 0.44 -15.53 -1.56
CA LEU A 8 0.48 -15.16 -0.14
C LEU A 8 1.72 -14.32 0.17
N GLU A 9 2.90 -14.75 -0.26
CA GLU A 9 4.17 -14.02 -0.11
C GLU A 9 4.07 -12.61 -0.72
N LYS A 10 3.51 -12.50 -1.94
CA LYS A 10 3.26 -11.19 -2.56
C LYS A 10 2.25 -10.33 -1.81
N ILE A 11 1.24 -10.92 -1.17
CA ILE A 11 0.29 -10.18 -0.33
C ILE A 11 1.01 -9.65 0.91
N GLU A 12 1.89 -10.45 1.49
CA GLU A 12 2.71 -10.09 2.65
C GLU A 12 3.67 -8.94 2.31
N ASP A 13 4.42 -9.04 1.22
CA ASP A 13 5.27 -7.96 0.69
C ASP A 13 4.47 -6.66 0.48
N LEU A 14 3.25 -6.77 -0.08
CA LEU A 14 2.40 -5.61 -0.32
C LEU A 14 1.84 -5.03 0.98
N ASN A 15 1.61 -5.85 2.00
CA ASN A 15 1.20 -5.39 3.32
C ASN A 15 2.35 -4.66 4.04
N GLU A 16 3.58 -5.14 3.93
CA GLU A 16 4.76 -4.42 4.41
C GLU A 16 4.92 -3.09 3.68
N MET A 17 4.83 -3.08 2.35
CA MET A 17 4.84 -1.83 1.56
C MET A 17 3.70 -0.88 1.97
N ARG A 18 2.53 -1.41 2.29
CA ARG A 18 1.41 -0.61 2.79
C ARG A 18 1.72 0.01 4.14
N ALA A 19 2.39 -0.71 5.04
CA ALA A 19 2.80 -0.20 6.35
C ALA A 19 3.82 0.93 6.19
N MET A 20 4.87 0.73 5.40
CA MET A 20 5.87 1.77 5.12
C MET A 20 5.23 3.04 4.54
N VAL A 21 4.33 2.90 3.55
CA VAL A 21 3.64 4.06 2.95
C VAL A 21 2.73 4.79 3.95
N LYS A 22 2.20 4.09 4.96
CA LYS A 22 1.44 4.73 6.04
C LYS A 22 2.35 5.50 6.99
N GLU A 23 3.50 4.94 7.35
CA GLU A 23 4.50 5.62 8.18
C GLU A 23 4.99 6.90 7.48
N ASP A 24 5.27 6.82 6.18
CA ASP A 24 5.62 8.00 5.36
C ASP A 24 4.51 9.07 5.41
N LEU A 25 3.23 8.68 5.36
CA LEU A 25 2.09 9.60 5.46
C LEU A 25 2.00 10.25 6.84
N GLU A 26 2.21 9.47 7.90
CA GLU A 26 2.24 10.00 9.28
C GLU A 26 3.39 10.98 9.47
N GLU A 27 4.56 10.71 8.90
CA GLU A 27 5.70 11.63 8.93
C GLU A 27 5.41 12.92 8.17
N ILE A 28 4.78 12.82 7.00
CA ILE A 28 4.31 13.98 6.23
C ILE A 28 3.30 14.81 7.03
N GLU A 29 2.41 14.17 7.79
CA GLU A 29 1.43 14.84 8.65
C GLU A 29 2.08 15.50 9.88
N LYS A 30 3.07 14.85 10.51
CA LYS A 30 3.87 15.44 11.59
C LYS A 30 4.64 16.67 11.12
N ASN A 31 5.23 16.59 9.92
CA ASN A 31 6.00 17.68 9.32
C ASN A 31 5.13 18.72 8.58
N ARG A 32 3.80 18.61 8.61
CA ARG A 32 2.88 19.53 7.91
C ARG A 32 3.14 20.99 8.25
N LYS A 33 3.41 21.30 9.52
CA LYS A 33 3.66 22.68 9.99
C LYS A 33 4.96 23.27 9.44
N ASN A 34 5.90 22.42 9.04
CA ASN A 34 7.22 22.81 8.52
C ASN A 34 7.29 22.74 6.98
N MET A 35 6.16 22.48 6.30
CA MET A 35 6.08 22.40 4.85
C MET A 35 5.08 23.39 4.28
N ASP A 36 5.38 23.86 3.07
CA ASP A 36 4.42 24.60 2.26
C ASP A 36 3.17 23.75 1.99
N GLU A 37 2.00 24.38 2.11
CA GLU A 37 0.71 23.68 2.03
C GLU A 37 0.47 23.03 0.65
N LYS A 38 0.92 23.66 -0.45
CA LYS A 38 0.81 23.06 -1.79
C LYS A 38 1.74 21.86 -1.91
N LYS A 39 2.94 21.93 -1.32
CA LYS A 39 3.90 20.81 -1.31
C LYS A 39 3.36 19.65 -0.47
N TYR A 40 2.83 19.92 0.72
CA TYR A 40 2.17 18.95 1.59
C TYR A 40 1.03 18.24 0.87
N MET A 41 0.10 18.97 0.26
CA MET A 41 -1.05 18.38 -0.44
C MET A 41 -0.60 17.50 -1.60
N LYS A 42 0.39 17.92 -2.40
CA LYS A 42 0.94 17.10 -3.49
C LYS A 42 1.57 15.80 -2.98
N LEU A 43 2.34 15.87 -1.89
CA LEU A 43 2.94 14.69 -1.27
C LEU A 43 1.86 13.77 -0.72
N LYS A 44 0.96 14.28 0.11
CA LYS A 44 -0.15 13.52 0.67
C LYS A 44 -0.94 12.78 -0.41
N THR A 45 -1.38 13.47 -1.46
CA THR A 45 -2.10 12.83 -2.58
C THR A 45 -1.26 11.79 -3.31
N LYS A 46 0.06 12.00 -3.47
CA LYS A 46 0.96 11.01 -4.09
C LYS A 46 1.01 9.71 -3.29
N TYR A 47 1.19 9.82 -1.97
CA TYR A 47 1.26 8.66 -1.08
C TYR A 47 -0.10 7.98 -0.89
N GLU A 48 -1.20 8.73 -0.78
CA GLU A 48 -2.57 8.20 -0.77
C GLU A 48 -2.88 7.39 -2.03
N LYS A 49 -2.53 7.91 -3.23
CA LYS A 49 -2.65 7.15 -4.49
C LYS A 49 -1.81 5.88 -4.49
N LYS A 50 -0.60 5.91 -3.90
CA LYS A 50 0.26 4.74 -3.76
C LYS A 50 -0.40 3.68 -2.87
N LEU A 51 -0.96 4.12 -1.75
CA LEU A 51 -1.67 3.28 -0.79
C LEU A 51 -2.93 2.65 -1.40
N GLU A 52 -3.69 3.40 -2.20
CA GLU A 52 -4.85 2.87 -2.92
C GLU A 52 -4.45 1.83 -3.97
N LYS A 53 -3.36 2.06 -4.72
CA LYS A 53 -2.81 1.07 -5.67
C LYS A 53 -2.42 -0.23 -4.97
N ILE A 54 -1.75 -0.14 -3.82
CA ILE A 54 -1.36 -1.31 -3.03
C ILE A 54 -2.62 -2.07 -2.56
N ARG A 55 -3.62 -1.36 -2.01
CA ARG A 55 -4.90 -1.97 -1.60
C ARG A 55 -5.60 -2.71 -2.74
N LYS A 56 -5.69 -2.08 -3.93
CA LYS A 56 -6.28 -2.72 -5.11
C LYS A 56 -5.52 -3.97 -5.52
N LYS A 57 -4.19 -3.94 -5.46
CA LYS A 57 -3.33 -5.08 -5.81
C LYS A 57 -3.46 -6.24 -4.82
N ILE A 58 -3.52 -5.95 -3.52
CA ILE A 58 -3.82 -6.95 -2.49
C ILE A 58 -5.18 -7.59 -2.76
N LYS A 59 -6.24 -6.80 -2.95
CA LYS A 59 -7.58 -7.33 -3.23
C LYS A 59 -7.61 -8.23 -4.47
N GLN A 60 -6.92 -7.83 -5.55
CA GLN A 60 -6.82 -8.67 -6.75
C GLN A 60 -6.08 -9.99 -6.49
N LEU A 61 -5.05 -9.98 -5.65
CA LEU A 61 -4.33 -11.19 -5.26
C LEU A 61 -5.17 -12.09 -4.35
N GLU A 62 -5.93 -11.52 -3.41
CA GLU A 62 -6.89 -12.25 -2.58
C GLU A 62 -8.00 -12.89 -3.41
N GLU A 63 -8.55 -12.18 -4.39
CA GLU A 63 -9.54 -12.73 -5.34
C GLU A 63 -8.95 -13.86 -6.19
N LYS A 64 -7.68 -13.74 -6.61
CA LYS A 64 -6.97 -14.83 -7.31
C LYS A 64 -6.77 -16.02 -6.38
N LEU A 65 -6.40 -15.78 -5.12
CA LEU A 65 -6.22 -16.83 -4.11
C LEU A 65 -7.51 -17.62 -3.89
N LYS A 66 -8.66 -16.94 -3.82
CA LYS A 66 -9.99 -17.57 -3.69
C LYS A 66 -10.38 -18.44 -4.88
N LYS A 67 -9.85 -18.15 -6.07
CA LYS A 67 -10.11 -18.92 -7.30
C LYS A 67 -9.19 -20.14 -7.45
N ILE A 68 -8.18 -20.29 -6.61
CA ILE A 68 -7.31 -21.47 -6.60
C ILE A 68 -8.01 -22.54 -5.75
N PRO A 69 -8.46 -23.66 -6.35
CA PRO A 69 -9.04 -24.75 -5.57
C PRO A 69 -7.98 -25.31 -4.61
N THR A 70 -8.42 -25.53 -3.36
CA THR A 70 -7.63 -26.15 -2.28
C THR A 70 -7.33 -27.61 -2.56
#